data_AF-A0A2Z6QC15-F1
#
_entry.id   AF-A0A2Z6QC15-F1
#
_cell.length_a   1.000
_cell.length_b   1.000
_cell.length_c   1.000
_cell.angle_alpha   90.00
_cell.angle_beta   90.00
_cell.angle_gamma   90.00
#
_symmetry.space_group_name_H-M   'P 1'
#
loop_
_entity.id
_entity.type
_entity.pdbx_description
1 polymer ?
#
loop_
_entity_poly.entity_id
_entity_poly.type
_entity_poly.pdbx_seq_one_letter_code
_entity_poly.pdbx_strand_id
1 'polypeptide(L)'
;MSAIATKFVTDHQLINEMSIEELSQYAPEMRDLLGDDREKRRQARNRLQKGYNFSKEQAFALIPSQRTGQTKSQVTPKEGEVEAEVNICCAKSACQVSDIIPEGEIIRETAQRIMRDSLGEKK
;
A
#
# COMPACT_ATOMS: atom_id res chain seq x y z
N MET A 1 21.86 7.00 13.01
CA MET A 1 20.53 7.40 13.51
C MET A 1 19.67 7.79 12.31
N SER A 2 18.36 7.48 12.30
CA SER A 2 17.47 7.97 11.24
C SER A 2 17.05 9.41 11.55
N ALA A 3 17.65 10.37 10.85
CA ALA A 3 17.34 11.79 10.99
C ALA A 3 15.91 12.11 10.55
N ILE A 4 15.41 11.44 9.51
CA ILE A 4 14.07 11.65 8.92
C ILE A 4 12.98 11.39 9.96
N ALA A 5 13.00 10.21 10.62
CA ALA A 5 11.97 9.87 11.61
C ALA A 5 11.98 10.80 12.83
N THR A 6 13.17 11.22 13.25
CA THR A 6 13.34 12.15 14.38
C THR A 6 12.75 13.51 14.05
N LYS A 7 13.08 14.05 12.87
CA LYS A 7 12.55 15.32 12.38
C LYS A 7 11.03 15.27 12.24
N PHE A 8 10.50 14.22 11.62
CA PHE A 8 9.06 14.05 11.43
C PHE A 8 8.28 14.04 12.74
N VAL A 9 8.76 13.31 13.75
CA VAL A 9 8.13 13.28 15.08
C VAL A 9 8.11 14.66 15.72
N THR A 10 9.18 15.44 15.58
CA THR A 10 9.24 16.81 16.11
C THR A 10 8.36 17.77 15.35
N ASP A 11 8.38 17.74 14.01
CA ASP A 11 7.61 18.64 13.15
C ASP A 11 6.10 18.44 13.35
N HIS A 12 5.65 17.20 13.47
CA HIS A 12 4.24 16.83 13.68
C HIS A 12 3.87 16.63 15.15
N GLN A 13 4.79 16.91 16.09
CA GLN A 13 4.60 16.74 17.54
C GLN A 13 4.00 15.37 17.93
N LEU A 14 4.43 14.30 17.25
CA LEU A 14 3.85 12.99 17.46
C LEU A 14 4.21 12.45 18.85
N ILE A 15 3.21 12.03 19.61
CA ILE A 15 3.37 11.39 20.92
C ILE A 15 2.97 9.91 20.87
N ASN A 16 3.54 9.11 21.77
CA ASN A 16 3.27 7.67 21.87
C ASN A 16 1.86 7.35 22.43
N GLU A 17 1.14 8.35 22.94
CA GLU A 17 -0.25 8.21 23.40
C GLU A 17 -1.28 8.26 22.27
N MET A 18 -0.90 8.70 21.07
CA MET A 18 -1.82 8.77 19.92
C MET A 18 -2.24 7.38 19.46
N SER A 19 -3.45 7.33 18.92
CA SER A 19 -4.02 6.09 18.39
C SER A 19 -3.28 5.63 17.12
N ILE A 20 -3.43 4.35 16.82
CA ILE A 20 -2.91 3.74 15.59
C ILE A 20 -3.54 4.39 14.36
N GLU A 21 -4.82 4.76 14.43
CA GLU A 21 -5.57 5.39 13.35
C GLU A 21 -5.05 6.78 13.03
N GLU A 22 -4.84 7.63 14.04
CA GLU A 22 -4.24 8.96 13.87
C GLU A 22 -2.83 8.86 13.28
N LEU A 23 -2.01 7.94 13.77
CA LEU A 23 -0.67 7.70 13.23
C LEU A 23 -0.69 7.19 11.79
N SER A 24 -1.70 6.41 11.41
CA SER A 24 -1.85 5.88 10.05
C SER A 24 -2.14 6.96 9.02
N GLN A 25 -2.72 8.10 9.43
CA GLN A 25 -2.97 9.24 8.54
C GLN A 25 -1.67 9.84 7.98
N TYR A 26 -0.57 9.73 8.71
CA TYR A 26 0.75 10.21 8.32
C TYR A 26 1.59 9.19 7.52
N ALA A 27 1.10 7.95 7.39
CA ALA A 27 1.77 6.89 6.64
C ALA A 27 2.13 7.25 5.17
N PRO A 28 1.26 7.91 4.37
CA PRO A 28 1.63 8.30 3.01
C PRO A 28 2.77 9.31 2.98
N GLU A 29 2.77 10.32 3.87
CA GLU A 29 3.83 11.33 3.93
C GLU A 29 5.19 10.70 4.31
N MET A 30 5.19 9.81 5.31
CA MET A 30 6.38 9.03 5.67
C MET A 30 6.87 8.13 4.53
N ARG A 31 5.95 7.57 3.74
CA ARG A 31 6.29 6.76 2.58
C ARG A 31 7.02 7.58 1.52
N ASP A 32 6.56 8.80 1.26
CA ASP A 32 7.19 9.71 0.29
C ASP A 32 8.58 10.16 0.76
N LEU A 33 8.75 10.45 2.05
CA LEU A 33 10.04 10.84 2.63
C LEU A 33 11.09 9.71 2.64
N LEU A 34 10.67 8.49 2.98
CA LEU A 34 11.58 7.33 3.08
C LEU A 34 11.77 6.63 1.74
N GLY A 35 10.87 6.87 0.78
CA GLY A 35 10.80 6.16 -0.48
C GLY A 35 10.62 4.66 -0.28
N ASP A 36 11.03 3.87 -1.26
CA ASP A 36 10.93 2.41 -1.24
C ASP A 36 12.13 1.69 -0.60
N ASP A 37 13.00 2.43 0.08
CA ASP A 37 14.18 1.89 0.77
C ASP A 37 13.80 1.12 2.05
N ARG A 38 13.89 -0.21 1.95
CA ARG A 38 13.52 -1.13 3.04
C ARG A 38 14.36 -0.93 4.30
N GLU A 39 15.65 -0.62 4.16
CA GLU A 39 16.55 -0.46 5.29
C GLU A 39 16.30 0.87 5.99
N LYS A 40 16.08 1.96 5.24
CA LYS A 40 15.65 3.25 5.83
C LYS A 40 14.35 3.10 6.62
N ARG A 41 13.34 2.42 6.08
CA ARG A 41 12.08 2.15 6.80
C ARG A 41 12.29 1.32 8.06
N ARG A 42 13.18 0.31 8.03
CA ARG A 42 13.53 -0.49 9.20
C ARG A 42 14.21 0.37 10.27
N GLN A 43 15.19 1.18 9.89
CA GLN A 43 15.89 2.08 10.82
C GLN A 43 14.96 3.12 11.44
N ALA A 44 14.04 3.68 10.64
CA ALA A 44 13.03 4.61 11.11
C ALA A 44 12.10 3.97 12.15
N ARG A 45 11.56 2.76 11.90
CA ARG A 45 10.76 2.02 12.90
C ARG A 45 11.53 1.73 14.18
N ASN A 46 12.78 1.27 14.06
CA ASN A 46 13.63 1.02 15.22
C ASN A 46 13.85 2.30 16.04
N ARG A 47 13.97 3.45 15.39
CA ARG A 47 14.11 4.75 16.07
C ARG A 47 12.82 5.16 16.78
N LEU A 48 11.65 4.97 16.18
CA LEU A 48 10.37 5.24 16.83
C LEU A 48 10.21 4.40 18.11
N GLN A 49 10.50 3.10 18.03
CA GLN A 49 10.35 2.20 19.17
C GLN A 49 11.37 2.47 20.29
N LYS A 50 12.66 2.61 19.96
CA LYS A 50 13.72 2.74 20.97
C LYS A 50 13.97 4.19 21.42
N GLY A 51 13.62 5.16 20.58
CA GLY A 51 13.91 6.58 20.82
C GLY A 51 12.72 7.38 21.32
N TYR A 52 11.50 6.95 21.00
CA TYR A 52 10.26 7.66 21.32
C TYR A 52 9.21 6.75 21.98
N ASN A 53 9.58 5.51 22.32
CA ASN A 53 8.73 4.53 23.00
C ASN A 53 7.41 4.22 22.28
N PHE A 54 7.34 4.40 20.95
CA PHE A 54 6.20 3.93 20.19
C PHE A 54 6.10 2.40 20.27
N SER A 55 4.88 1.90 20.33
CA SER A 55 4.63 0.47 20.23
C SER A 55 5.07 -0.06 18.85
N LYS A 56 5.24 -1.37 18.76
CA LYS A 56 5.54 -2.01 17.47
C LYS A 56 4.43 -1.71 16.46
N GLU A 57 3.17 -1.80 16.86
CA GLU A 57 2.02 -1.56 15.98
C GLU A 57 1.96 -0.11 15.51
N GLN A 58 2.14 0.86 16.40
CA GLN A 58 2.21 2.28 16.07
C GLN A 58 3.33 2.57 15.05
N ALA A 59 4.51 1.97 15.24
CA ALA A 59 5.61 2.13 14.28
C ALA A 59 5.31 1.52 12.90
N PHE A 60 4.49 0.47 12.82
CA PHE A 60 4.05 -0.13 11.56
C PHE A 60 2.90 0.63 10.91
N ALA A 61 2.03 1.25 11.70
CA ALA A 61 0.97 2.14 11.24
C ALA A 61 1.56 3.38 10.56
N LEU A 62 2.50 4.04 11.23
CA LEU A 62 3.20 5.21 10.69
C LEU A 62 4.16 4.85 9.54
N ILE A 63 4.83 3.69 9.61
CA ILE A 63 5.78 3.25 8.58
C ILE A 63 5.46 1.82 8.13
N PRO A 64 4.50 1.65 7.20
CA PRO A 64 4.11 0.35 6.71
C PRO A 64 5.30 -0.42 6.11
N SER A 65 5.36 -1.72 6.41
CA SER A 65 6.24 -2.60 5.63
C SER A 65 5.72 -2.67 4.21
N GLN A 66 6.63 -2.58 3.25
CA GLN A 66 6.36 -2.77 1.83
C GLN A 66 6.09 -4.25 1.49
N ARG A 67 5.37 -4.98 2.35
CA ARG A 67 4.94 -6.34 2.06
C ARG A 67 3.98 -6.23 0.88
N THR A 68 4.49 -6.55 -0.30
CA THR A 68 3.74 -7.09 -1.43
C THR A 68 2.57 -7.90 -0.91
N GLY A 69 1.36 -7.55 -1.34
CA GLY A 69 0.06 -7.93 -0.78
C GLY A 69 0.00 -9.32 -0.13
N GLN A 70 0.21 -9.37 1.18
CA GLN A 70 -0.32 -10.46 2.00
C GLN A 70 -1.33 -9.85 2.94
N THR A 71 -2.52 -9.65 2.40
CA THR A 71 -3.78 -9.75 3.13
C THR A 71 -3.75 -11.03 3.94
N LYS A 72 -3.29 -10.95 5.19
CA LYS A 72 -3.76 -11.87 6.20
C LYS A 72 -5.18 -11.44 6.49
N SER A 73 -6.12 -12.03 5.74
CA SER A 73 -7.51 -12.11 6.12
C SER A 73 -7.55 -12.66 7.56
N GLN A 74 -7.64 -11.75 8.51
CA GLN A 74 -8.01 -12.05 9.87
C GLN A 74 -8.92 -10.92 10.28
N VAL A 75 -10.21 -11.15 10.03
CA VAL A 75 -11.36 -10.85 10.90
C VAL A 75 -12.58 -11.19 10.04
N THR A 76 -13.19 -12.32 10.37
CA THR A 76 -14.63 -12.51 10.18
C THR A 76 -15.35 -11.30 10.77
N PRO A 77 -16.11 -10.51 10.00
CA PRO A 77 -17.01 -9.52 10.58
C PRO A 77 -18.15 -10.31 11.24
N LYS A 78 -18.14 -10.35 12.57
CA LYS A 78 -19.34 -10.65 13.34
C LYS A 78 -20.24 -9.43 13.19
N GLU A 79 -21.18 -9.56 12.26
CA GLU A 79 -22.53 -9.00 12.22
C GLU A 79 -22.84 -7.89 13.24
N GLY A 80 -23.02 -6.67 12.72
CA GLY A 80 -23.49 -5.51 13.46
C GLY A 80 -23.14 -4.21 12.74
N GLU A 81 -24.07 -3.74 11.88
CA GLU A 81 -24.46 -2.33 11.70
C GLU A 81 -23.56 -1.30 12.42
N VAL A 82 -22.91 -0.30 11.81
CA VAL A 82 -23.45 0.73 10.90
C VAL A 82 -22.28 1.44 10.18
N GLU A 83 -22.45 1.64 8.88
CA GLU A 83 -21.93 2.68 7.97
C GLU A 83 -20.78 3.62 8.44
N ALA A 84 -19.58 3.42 7.89
CA ALA A 84 -18.65 4.49 7.55
C ALA A 84 -17.69 3.99 6.46
N GLU A 85 -18.02 4.32 5.22
CA GLU A 85 -17.29 3.96 4.01
C GLU A 85 -15.93 4.68 3.96
N VAL A 86 -14.90 4.10 4.58
CA VAL A 86 -13.50 4.48 4.30
C VAL A 86 -12.98 3.51 3.24
N ASN A 87 -13.25 3.86 1.98
CA ASN A 87 -12.67 3.20 0.81
C ASN A 87 -11.15 3.43 0.81
N ILE A 88 -10.41 2.64 1.59
CA ILE A 88 -8.96 2.50 1.42
C ILE A 88 -8.76 1.70 0.14
N CYS A 89 -8.80 2.43 -0.98
CA CYS A 89 -8.42 1.91 -2.27
C CYS A 89 -6.92 1.57 -2.21
N CYS A 90 -6.63 0.30 -1.95
CA CYS A 90 -5.35 -0.33 -2.22
C CYS A 90 -5.09 -0.30 -3.74
N ALA A 91 -4.69 0.87 -4.25
CA ALA A 91 -4.15 0.98 -5.59
C ALA A 91 -2.81 0.23 -5.63
N LYS A 92 -2.79 -0.83 -6.44
CA LYS A 92 -1.64 -1.66 -6.88
C LYS A 92 -1.25 -2.81 -5.94
N SER A 93 -2.00 -3.91 -6.02
CA SER A 93 -1.54 -5.10 -6.76
C SER A 93 -2.51 -6.27 -6.58
N ALA A 94 -3.41 -6.48 -7.53
CA ALA A 94 -4.01 -7.78 -7.79
C ALA A 94 -4.45 -7.82 -9.26
N CYS A 95 -3.55 -8.23 -10.13
CA CYS A 95 -3.95 -8.75 -11.42
C CYS A 95 -4.74 -10.04 -11.19
N GLN A 96 -5.98 -10.12 -11.68
CA GLN A 96 -6.36 -11.21 -12.58
C GLN A 96 -7.70 -10.93 -13.28
N VAL A 97 -7.57 -10.76 -14.59
CA VAL A 97 -8.44 -11.25 -15.67
C VAL A 97 -9.88 -11.54 -15.27
N SER A 98 -10.76 -10.58 -15.55
CA SER A 98 -12.06 -10.90 -16.10
C SER A 98 -12.11 -10.26 -17.46
N ASP A 99 -12.11 -11.10 -18.50
CA ASP A 99 -12.58 -10.69 -19.82
C ASP A 99 -13.94 -10.03 -19.65
N ILE A 100 -14.11 -8.83 -20.21
CA ILE A 100 -15.26 -8.37 -21.01
C ILE A 100 -15.02 -6.86 -21.28
N ILE A 101 -14.44 -6.62 -22.47
CA ILE A 101 -14.62 -5.47 -23.38
C ILE A 101 -14.00 -4.11 -22.98
N PRO A 102 -13.06 -3.56 -23.80
CA PRO A 102 -12.63 -2.18 -23.69
C PRO A 102 -13.67 -1.25 -24.35
N GLU A 103 -14.27 -0.36 -23.57
CA GLU A 103 -15.03 0.75 -24.13
C GLU A 103 -14.06 1.77 -24.73
N GLY A 104 -13.95 1.75 -26.05
CA GLY A 104 -13.67 2.92 -26.86
C GLY A 104 -12.24 3.11 -27.35
N GLU A 105 -11.81 2.31 -28.34
CA GLU A 105 -11.12 2.85 -29.54
C GLU A 105 -11.05 1.81 -30.69
N ILE A 106 -11.85 2.11 -31.73
CA ILE A 106 -11.69 1.81 -33.17
C ILE A 106 -11.56 0.33 -33.61
N ILE A 107 -12.71 -0.22 -33.99
CA ILE A 107 -13.03 -1.50 -34.68
C ILE A 107 -12.09 -1.90 -35.85
N ARG A 108 -11.22 -1.01 -36.36
CA ARG A 108 -10.32 -1.32 -37.50
C ARG A 108 -9.02 -2.04 -37.09
N GLU A 109 -8.54 -1.92 -35.85
CA GLU A 109 -7.25 -2.50 -35.46
C GLU A 109 -7.33 -3.98 -35.05
N THR A 110 -8.48 -4.44 -34.51
CA THR A 110 -8.65 -5.82 -34.05
C THR A 110 -8.70 -6.85 -35.17
N ALA A 111 -9.24 -6.49 -36.34
CA ALA A 111 -9.34 -7.41 -37.49
C ALA A 111 -7.96 -7.80 -38.07
N GLN A 112 -6.96 -6.92 -37.97
CA GLN A 112 -5.62 -7.20 -38.52
C GLN A 112 -4.79 -8.18 -37.66
N ARG A 113 -5.10 -8.29 -36.36
CA ARG A 113 -4.41 -9.23 -35.46
C ARG A 113 -4.94 -10.66 -35.61
N ILE A 114 -6.25 -10.83 -35.83
CA ILE A 114 -6.88 -12.16 -35.93
C ILE A 114 -6.32 -12.97 -37.13
N MET A 115 -5.94 -12.32 -38.24
CA MET A 115 -5.32 -13.03 -39.37
C MET A 115 -3.83 -13.34 -39.21
N ARG A 116 -3.11 -12.76 -38.24
CA ARG A 116 -1.66 -13.01 -38.08
C ARG A 116 -1.35 -14.28 -37.28
N ASP A 117 -2.28 -14.76 -36.45
CA ASP A 117 -2.04 -15.90 -35.57
C ASP A 117 -2.44 -17.25 -36.21
N SER A 118 -2.87 -17.27 -37.48
CA SER A 118 -3.33 -18.49 -38.18
C SER A 118 -2.29 -19.15 -39.11
N LEU A 119 -1.01 -18.75 -39.11
CA LEU A 119 -0.05 -19.37 -40.05
C LEU A 119 1.39 -19.49 -39.50
N GLY A 120 1.70 -20.69 -39.03
CA GLY A 120 3.05 -21.18 -38.73
C GLY A 120 2.95 -22.10 -37.51
N GLU A 121 3.10 -23.42 -37.63
CA GLU A 121 4.37 -24.04 -37.99
C GLU A 121 4.21 -25.25 -38.93
N LYS A 122 5.16 -25.30 -39.87
CA LYS A 122 5.44 -26.44 -40.73
C LYS A 122 6.25 -27.49 -39.95
N LYS A 123 5.84 -28.75 -40.00
CA LYS A 123 6.69 -29.84 -40.52
C LYS A 123 5.84 -31.05 -40.87
#